data_AF-A0A8J3IVH1-F1
#
_entry.id   AF-A0A8J3IVH1-F1
#
_cell.length_a   1.000
_cell.length_b   1.000
_cell.length_c   1.000
_cell.angle_alpha   90.00
_cell.angle_beta   90.00
_cell.angle_gamma   90.00
#
_symmetry.space_group_name_H-M   'P 1'
#
loop_
_entity.id
_entity.type
_entity.pdbx_description
1 polymer ?
#
loop_
_entity_poly.entity_id
_entity_poly.type
_entity_poly.pdbx_seq_one_letter_code
_entity_poly.pdbx_strand_id
1 'polypeptide(L)'
;MPTHLSKEDALMKLKGISYWVATILIVLELLAGGVADLIHGPTLLFAGDSVVLVLARLGYPVYLLTILGVWKLLGATALLVPRFPRLKEWTYAGIFIELTGAAASAAARGGDMGDLIAPLALAALTLASWALRPPARTLGVILPTRETESRKNDTINAAASFTAPE
;
A
#
# COMPACT_ATOMS: atom_id res chain seq x y z
N MET A 1 19.05 -33.88 13.95
CA MET A 1 19.54 -32.48 14.00
C MET A 1 18.75 -31.64 12.99
N PRO A 2 17.68 -30.94 13.39
CA PRO A 2 16.89 -30.10 12.49
C PRO A 2 17.05 -28.61 12.82
N THR A 3 17.90 -27.89 12.09
CA THR A 3 18.13 -26.44 12.25
C THR A 3 17.65 -25.60 11.07
N HIS A 4 17.12 -26.21 10.00
CA HIS A 4 16.64 -25.51 8.81
C HIS A 4 15.20 -24.98 8.97
N LEU A 5 14.28 -25.78 9.55
CA LEU A 5 12.86 -25.41 9.76
C LEU A 5 12.69 -24.15 10.64
N SER A 6 13.50 -24.01 11.70
CA SER A 6 13.43 -22.86 12.62
C SER A 6 13.77 -21.51 11.95
N LYS A 7 14.74 -21.50 11.03
CA LYS A 7 15.16 -20.27 10.33
C LYS A 7 14.11 -19.81 9.32
N GLU A 8 13.48 -20.73 8.61
CA GLU A 8 12.43 -20.43 7.63
C GLU A 8 11.17 -19.89 8.31
N ASP A 9 10.76 -20.50 9.43
CA ASP A 9 9.63 -20.02 10.24
C ASP A 9 9.88 -18.62 10.82
N ALA A 10 11.10 -18.38 11.32
CA ALA A 10 11.50 -17.08 11.84
C ALA A 10 11.49 -16.02 10.72
N LEU A 11 12.00 -16.35 9.53
CA LEU A 11 12.03 -15.45 8.39
C LEU A 11 10.61 -15.08 7.91
N MET A 12 9.68 -16.04 7.89
CA MET A 12 8.29 -15.80 7.51
C MET A 12 7.54 -14.94 8.54
N LYS A 13 7.76 -15.18 9.84
CA LYS A 13 7.23 -14.32 10.92
C LYS A 13 7.79 -12.91 10.84
N LEU A 14 9.10 -12.75 10.61
CA LEU A 14 9.75 -11.45 10.47
C LEU A 14 9.16 -10.66 9.29
N LYS A 15 9.01 -11.30 8.13
CA LYS A 15 8.36 -10.68 6.96
C LYS A 15 6.94 -10.21 7.26
N GLY A 16 6.16 -11.03 7.98
CA GLY A 16 4.81 -10.66 8.42
C GLY A 16 4.79 -9.47 9.37
N ILE A 17 5.68 -9.43 10.36
CA ILE A 17 5.80 -8.31 11.32
C ILE A 17 6.24 -7.04 10.59
N SER A 18 7.30 -7.09 9.78
CA SER A 18 7.78 -5.94 9.00
C SER A 18 6.71 -5.39 8.08
N TYR A 19 5.93 -6.27 7.43
CA TYR A 19 4.78 -5.86 6.63
C TYR A 19 3.72 -5.13 7.45
N TRP A 20 3.34 -5.65 8.61
CA TRP A 20 2.33 -5.02 9.46
C TRP A 20 2.82 -3.69 10.04
N VAL A 21 4.07 -3.61 10.47
CA VAL A 21 4.70 -2.37 10.93
C VAL A 21 4.67 -1.32 9.81
N ALA A 22 5.11 -1.67 8.60
CA ALA A 22 5.09 -0.76 7.47
C ALA A 22 3.66 -0.35 7.08
N THR A 23 2.70 -1.29 7.10
CA THR A 23 1.29 -1.00 6.81
C THR A 23 0.69 -0.06 7.82
N ILE A 24 0.92 -0.29 9.12
CA ILE A 24 0.43 0.60 10.19
C ILE A 24 1.03 1.99 10.05
N LEU A 25 2.32 2.09 9.75
CA LEU A 25 2.99 3.37 9.55
C LEU A 25 2.39 4.15 8.36
N ILE A 26 2.13 3.48 7.23
CA ILE A 26 1.48 4.09 6.06
C ILE A 26 0.03 4.50 6.37
N VAL A 27 -0.75 3.66 7.06
CA VAL A 27 -2.12 4.02 7.47
C VAL A 27 -2.10 5.22 8.41
N LEU A 28 -1.15 5.26 9.34
CA LEU A 28 -1.00 6.37 10.28
C LEU A 28 -0.66 7.66 9.54
N GLU A 29 0.26 7.61 8.59
CA GLU A 29 0.60 8.76 7.75
C GLU A 29 -0.60 9.24 6.92
N LEU A 30 -1.32 8.33 6.26
CA LEU A 30 -2.53 8.70 5.51
C LEU A 30 -3.63 9.31 6.38
N LEU A 31 -3.85 8.76 7.59
CA LEU A 31 -4.86 9.31 8.50
C LEU A 31 -4.43 10.67 9.06
N ALA A 32 -3.19 10.77 9.54
CA ALA A 32 -2.66 11.98 10.14
C ALA A 32 -2.53 13.10 9.11
N GLY A 33 -1.95 12.79 7.95
CA GLY A 33 -1.79 13.69 6.81
C GLY A 33 -3.15 14.07 6.25
N GLY A 34 -4.05 13.09 6.09
CA GLY A 34 -5.40 13.33 5.61
C GLY A 34 -6.21 14.28 6.50
N VAL A 35 -6.10 14.11 7.83
CA VAL A 35 -6.71 15.04 8.80
C VAL A 35 -6.04 16.41 8.76
N ALA A 36 -4.70 16.47 8.74
CA ALA A 36 -3.94 17.73 8.67
C ALA A 36 -4.32 18.56 7.44
N ASP A 37 -4.43 17.89 6.29
CA ASP A 37 -4.84 18.48 5.02
C ASP A 37 -6.29 19.02 5.11
N LEU A 38 -7.19 18.30 5.78
CA LEU A 38 -8.59 18.69 5.90
C LEU A 38 -8.83 19.85 6.87
N ILE A 39 -8.07 19.92 7.97
CA ILE A 39 -8.14 21.01 8.95
C ILE A 39 -7.27 22.22 8.57
N HIS A 40 -6.54 22.14 7.45
CA HIS A 40 -5.62 23.17 6.97
C HIS A 40 -4.62 23.62 8.04
N GLY A 41 -4.11 22.70 8.85
CA GLY A 41 -3.39 23.02 10.08
C GLY A 41 -2.26 22.06 10.43
N PRO A 42 -1.44 22.41 11.45
CA PRO A 42 -0.42 21.51 11.96
C PRO A 42 -1.07 20.31 12.67
N THR A 43 -0.51 19.13 12.48
CA THR A 43 -0.93 17.90 13.18
C THR A 43 0.17 17.45 14.14
N LEU A 44 -0.22 16.79 15.23
CA LEU A 44 0.70 16.28 16.27
C LEU A 44 1.81 15.35 15.75
N LEU A 45 1.64 14.79 14.55
CA LEU A 45 2.57 13.83 13.93
C LEU A 45 3.58 14.47 12.97
N PHE A 46 3.36 15.70 12.50
CA PHE A 46 4.28 16.40 11.61
C PHE A 46 4.91 17.57 12.38
N ALA A 47 6.14 17.38 12.83
CA ALA A 47 6.94 18.47 13.39
C ALA A 47 7.45 19.35 12.24
N GLY A 48 6.89 20.56 12.08
CA GLY A 48 7.28 21.47 11.03
C GLY A 48 6.24 22.55 10.70
N ASP A 49 6.44 23.21 9.58
CA ASP A 49 5.52 24.20 9.03
C ASP A 49 4.14 23.58 8.75
N SER A 50 3.08 24.36 8.93
CA SER A 50 1.72 23.91 8.60
C SER A 50 1.62 23.53 7.11
N VAL A 51 0.76 22.58 6.78
CA VAL A 51 0.59 22.12 5.39
C VAL A 51 0.15 23.24 4.45
N VAL A 52 -0.58 24.24 4.97
CA VAL A 52 -0.95 25.46 4.26
C VAL A 52 0.29 26.29 3.90
N LEU A 53 1.23 26.45 4.82
CA LEU A 53 2.45 27.20 4.59
C LEU A 53 3.35 26.48 3.58
N VAL A 54 3.44 25.15 3.65
CA VAL A 54 4.13 24.33 2.65
C VAL A 54 3.52 24.58 1.27
N LEU A 55 2.20 24.41 1.10
CA LEU A 55 1.57 24.63 -0.20
C LEU A 55 1.65 26.08 -0.69
N ALA A 56 1.58 27.06 0.21
CA ALA A 56 1.76 28.47 -0.15
C ALA A 56 3.17 28.74 -0.71
N ARG A 57 4.22 28.15 -0.12
CA ARG A 57 5.59 28.22 -0.64
C ARG A 57 5.71 27.57 -2.02
N LEU A 58 5.01 26.44 -2.22
CA LEU A 58 4.92 25.75 -3.51
C LEU A 58 4.02 26.48 -4.54
N GLY A 59 3.22 27.46 -4.10
CA GLY A 59 2.26 28.19 -4.92
C GLY A 59 1.03 27.38 -5.32
N TYR A 60 0.70 26.35 -4.55
CA TYR A 60 -0.51 25.57 -4.74
C TYR A 60 -1.71 26.23 -4.05
N PRO A 61 -2.91 26.12 -4.65
CA PRO A 61 -4.12 26.63 -4.04
C PRO A 61 -4.57 25.74 -2.88
N VAL A 62 -5.14 26.35 -1.84
CA VAL A 62 -5.52 25.68 -0.58
C VAL A 62 -6.57 24.58 -0.78
N TYR A 63 -7.43 24.68 -1.80
CA TYR A 63 -8.42 23.63 -2.09
C TYR A 63 -7.78 22.27 -2.41
N LEU A 64 -6.51 22.25 -2.84
CA LEU A 64 -5.77 21.02 -3.12
C LEU A 64 -5.62 20.18 -1.84
N LEU A 65 -5.43 20.82 -0.68
CA LEU A 65 -5.41 20.12 0.61
C LEU A 65 -6.73 19.42 0.90
N THR A 66 -7.85 20.08 0.67
CA THR A 66 -9.16 19.46 0.91
C THR A 66 -9.36 18.23 0.03
N ILE A 67 -8.92 18.28 -1.22
CA ILE A 67 -8.97 17.14 -2.15
C ILE A 67 -8.05 16.02 -1.64
N LEU A 68 -6.78 16.32 -1.38
CA LEU A 68 -5.79 15.33 -0.91
C LEU A 68 -6.21 14.72 0.43
N GLY A 69 -6.73 15.51 1.35
CA GLY A 69 -7.21 15.07 2.66
C GLY A 69 -8.32 14.03 2.54
N VAL A 70 -9.34 14.30 1.72
CA VAL A 70 -10.41 13.33 1.45
C VAL A 70 -9.85 12.05 0.83
N TRP A 71 -8.98 12.15 -0.17
CA TRP A 71 -8.38 10.99 -0.83
C TRP A 71 -7.51 10.16 0.10
N LYS A 72 -6.73 10.79 1.00
CA LYS A 72 -5.90 10.09 1.99
C LYS A 72 -6.75 9.29 2.98
N LEU A 73 -7.86 9.84 3.47
CA LEU A 73 -8.79 9.13 4.35
C LEU A 73 -9.48 7.95 3.65
N LEU A 74 -9.87 8.11 2.39
CA LEU A 74 -10.39 7.02 1.56
C LEU A 74 -9.33 5.93 1.34
N GLY A 75 -8.08 6.33 1.09
CA GLY A 75 -6.93 5.44 0.96
C GLY A 75 -6.69 4.61 2.22
N ALA A 76 -6.67 5.26 3.40
CA ALA A 76 -6.51 4.60 4.69
C ALA A 76 -7.62 3.56 4.93
N THR A 77 -8.87 3.95 4.64
CA THR A 77 -10.03 3.06 4.76
C THR A 77 -9.91 1.85 3.83
N ALA A 78 -9.52 2.07 2.57
CA ALA A 78 -9.31 1.00 1.60
C ALA A 78 -8.18 0.03 2.01
N LEU A 79 -7.14 0.53 2.68
CA LEU A 79 -6.02 -0.28 3.14
C LEU A 79 -6.41 -1.18 4.33
N LEU A 80 -7.26 -0.67 5.24
CA LEU A 80 -7.80 -1.41 6.39
C LEU A 80 -8.82 -2.47 5.99
N VAL A 81 -9.66 -2.21 4.98
CA VAL A 81 -10.72 -3.15 4.57
C VAL A 81 -10.14 -4.37 3.82
N PRO A 82 -10.33 -5.61 4.32
CA PRO A 82 -9.72 -6.79 3.71
C PRO A 82 -10.32 -7.19 2.35
N ARG A 83 -11.51 -6.69 2.01
CA ARG A 83 -12.38 -7.24 0.95
C ARG A 83 -12.05 -6.82 -0.48
N PHE A 84 -11.30 -5.73 -0.69
CA PHE A 84 -11.08 -5.15 -2.01
C PHE A 84 -9.58 -5.11 -2.41
N PRO A 85 -9.02 -6.22 -2.94
CA PRO A 85 -7.60 -6.29 -3.30
C PRO A 85 -7.19 -5.31 -4.41
N ARG A 86 -8.07 -5.04 -5.39
CA ARG A 86 -7.82 -4.01 -6.41
C ARG A 86 -7.72 -2.62 -5.80
N LEU A 87 -8.67 -2.24 -4.95
CA LEU A 87 -8.68 -0.91 -4.33
C LEU A 87 -7.40 -0.64 -3.52
N LYS A 88 -6.83 -1.69 -2.92
CA LYS A 88 -5.54 -1.63 -2.23
C LYS A 88 -4.38 -1.32 -3.17
N GLU A 89 -4.33 -1.95 -4.36
CA GLU A 89 -3.31 -1.63 -5.36
C GLU A 89 -3.42 -0.18 -5.83
N TRP A 90 -4.65 0.32 -6.02
CA TRP A 90 -4.91 1.73 -6.33
C TRP A 90 -4.48 2.67 -5.21
N THR A 91 -4.70 2.30 -3.94
CA THR A 91 -4.19 3.06 -2.79
C THR A 91 -2.67 3.16 -2.82
N TYR A 92 -1.95 2.05 -3.03
CA TYR A 92 -0.49 2.07 -3.11
C TYR A 92 0.01 2.93 -4.28
N ALA A 93 -0.63 2.84 -5.45
CA ALA A 93 -0.31 3.68 -6.60
C ALA A 93 -0.55 5.16 -6.30
N GLY A 94 -1.68 5.49 -5.66
CA GLY A 94 -2.04 6.85 -5.25
C GLY A 94 -1.03 7.46 -4.29
N ILE A 95 -0.65 6.74 -3.24
CA ILE A 95 0.40 7.18 -2.28
C ILE A 95 1.71 7.45 -3.02
N PHE A 96 2.14 6.53 -3.90
CA PHE A 96 3.38 6.69 -4.63
C PHE A 96 3.36 7.94 -5.53
N ILE A 97 2.27 8.17 -6.26
CA ILE A 97 2.09 9.35 -7.12
C ILE A 97 2.07 10.64 -6.30
N GLU A 98 1.38 10.64 -5.15
CA GLU A 98 1.29 11.82 -4.28
C GLU A 98 2.65 12.20 -3.70
N LEU A 99 3.38 11.24 -3.14
CA LEU A 99 4.70 11.47 -2.55
C LEU A 99 5.76 11.87 -3.60
N THR A 100 5.75 11.23 -4.77
CA THR A 100 6.66 11.63 -5.86
C THR A 100 6.28 12.99 -6.46
N GLY A 101 4.99 13.30 -6.53
CA GLY A 101 4.48 14.61 -6.92
C GLY A 101 4.92 15.70 -5.95
N ALA A 102 4.85 15.45 -4.63
CA ALA A 102 5.34 16.35 -3.60
C ALA A 102 6.84 16.64 -3.77
N ALA A 103 7.66 15.59 -3.92
CA ALA A 103 9.10 15.72 -4.14
C ALA A 103 9.42 16.48 -5.45
N ALA A 104 8.72 16.18 -6.54
CA ALA A 104 8.91 16.86 -7.83
C ALA A 104 8.54 18.36 -7.73
N SER A 105 7.48 18.67 -6.99
CA SER A 105 7.03 20.05 -6.78
C SER A 105 8.02 20.84 -5.93
N ALA A 106 8.57 20.22 -4.88
CA ALA A 106 9.64 20.78 -4.08
C ALA A 106 10.91 21.02 -4.93
N ALA A 107 11.27 20.06 -5.79
CA ALA A 107 12.42 20.22 -6.70
C ALA A 107 12.24 21.37 -7.68
N ALA A 108 11.04 21.52 -8.26
CA ALA A 108 10.73 22.60 -9.20
C ALA A 108 10.74 24.00 -8.56
N ARG A 109 10.46 24.09 -7.26
CA ARG A 109 10.45 25.34 -6.49
C ARG A 109 11.76 25.64 -5.76
N GLY A 110 12.75 24.75 -5.87
CA GLY A 110 14.02 24.88 -5.14
C GLY A 110 13.85 24.73 -3.63
N GLY A 111 12.92 23.86 -3.20
CA GLY A 111 12.69 23.53 -1.80
C GLY A 111 13.93 22.91 -1.14
N ASP A 112 13.94 22.91 0.19
CA ASP A 112 15.07 22.39 0.96
C ASP A 112 15.23 20.87 0.76
N MET A 113 16.43 20.36 1.03
CA MET A 113 16.72 18.91 0.88
C MET A 113 15.75 18.04 1.71
N GLY A 114 15.24 18.56 2.83
CA GLY A 114 14.23 17.88 3.66
C GLY A 114 12.89 17.67 2.95
N ASP A 115 12.44 18.66 2.17
CA ASP A 115 11.19 18.60 1.40
C ASP A 115 11.26 17.63 0.23
N LEU A 116 12.47 17.24 -0.19
CA LEU A 116 12.71 16.17 -1.15
C LEU A 116 12.85 14.79 -0.47
N ILE A 117 13.71 14.70 0.54
CA ILE A 117 14.10 13.42 1.14
C ILE A 117 12.94 12.78 1.89
N ALA A 118 12.18 13.56 2.67
CA ALA A 118 11.09 13.01 3.48
C ALA A 118 10.02 12.29 2.64
N PRO A 119 9.40 12.92 1.61
CA PRO A 119 8.41 12.24 0.79
C PRO A 119 9.01 11.09 -0.04
N LEU A 120 10.25 11.19 -0.52
CA LEU A 120 10.91 10.09 -1.24
C LEU A 120 11.19 8.89 -0.35
N ALA A 121 11.60 9.12 0.91
CA ALA A 121 11.82 8.06 1.89
C ALA A 121 10.52 7.34 2.21
N LEU A 122 9.41 8.07 2.39
CA LEU A 122 8.08 7.48 2.54
C LEU A 122 7.61 6.75 1.29
N ALA A 123 7.93 7.24 0.09
CA ALA A 123 7.58 6.57 -1.16
C ALA A 123 8.32 5.24 -1.29
N ALA A 124 9.62 5.23 -0.95
CA ALA A 124 10.43 4.02 -0.91
C ALA A 124 9.91 3.03 0.15
N LEU A 125 9.52 3.50 1.33
CA LEU A 125 8.89 2.68 2.37
C LEU A 125 7.56 2.08 1.90
N THR A 126 6.76 2.86 1.17
CA THR A 126 5.48 2.42 0.60
C THR A 126 5.69 1.31 -0.43
N LEU A 127 6.67 1.47 -1.33
CA LEU A 127 7.05 0.43 -2.29
C LEU A 127 7.62 -0.81 -1.59
N ALA A 128 8.44 -0.64 -0.56
CA ALA A 128 8.96 -1.74 0.24
C ALA A 128 7.82 -2.51 0.93
N SER A 129 6.86 -1.81 1.53
CA SER A 129 5.65 -2.40 2.12
C SER A 129 4.84 -3.20 1.08
N TRP A 130 4.71 -2.66 -0.13
CA TRP A 130 4.05 -3.35 -1.24
C TRP A 130 4.79 -4.62 -1.68
N ALA A 131 6.12 -4.56 -1.81
CA ALA A 131 6.95 -5.70 -2.20
C ALA A 131 7.00 -6.82 -1.15
N LEU A 132 6.89 -6.47 0.14
CA LEU A 132 6.87 -7.41 1.28
C LEU A 132 5.50 -8.08 1.49
N ARG A 133 4.50 -7.76 0.67
CA ARG A 133 3.12 -8.21 0.87
C ARG A 133 2.97 -9.72 0.67
N PRO A 134 2.37 -10.46 1.63
CA PRO A 134 2.20 -11.91 1.51
C PRO A 134 1.24 -12.32 0.36
N PRO A 135 1.49 -13.47 -0.32
CA PRO A 135 0.74 -13.94 -1.50
C PRO A 135 -0.75 -14.19 -1.28
N ALA A 136 -1.20 -14.32 -0.03
CA ALA A 136 -2.61 -14.53 0.31
C ALA A 136 -3.54 -13.33 0.00
N ARG A 137 -2.99 -12.22 -0.54
CA ARG A 137 -3.73 -10.99 -0.86
C ARG A 137 -3.60 -10.56 -2.33
N THR A 138 -3.04 -11.38 -3.21
CA THR A 138 -2.97 -11.15 -4.66
C THR A 138 -4.14 -11.81 -5.39
N LEU A 139 -4.69 -11.12 -6.40
CA LEU A 139 -5.90 -11.51 -7.13
C LEU A 139 -5.85 -12.94 -7.69
N GLY A 140 -4.65 -13.42 -8.07
CA GLY A 140 -4.45 -14.74 -8.67
C GLY A 140 -4.60 -15.94 -7.73
N VAL A 141 -4.69 -15.73 -6.41
CA VAL A 141 -4.91 -16.81 -5.44
C VAL A 141 -6.40 -17.00 -5.10
N ILE A 142 -7.22 -15.95 -5.28
CA ILE A 142 -8.66 -15.97 -4.96
C ILE A 142 -9.49 -16.51 -6.13
N LEU A 143 -9.04 -16.29 -7.36
CA LEU A 143 -9.62 -16.89 -8.56
C LEU A 143 -8.76 -18.09 -8.95
N PRO A 144 -9.17 -19.34 -8.68
CA PRO A 144 -8.58 -20.46 -9.38
C PRO A 144 -8.74 -20.18 -10.87
N THR A 145 -7.62 -20.15 -11.62
CA THR A 145 -7.69 -20.05 -13.07
C THR A 145 -8.56 -21.20 -13.57
N ARG A 146 -9.44 -20.96 -14.56
CA ARG A 146 -10.31 -22.01 -15.15
C ARG A 146 -9.53 -23.25 -15.58
N GLU A 147 -8.22 -23.11 -15.77
CA GLU A 147 -7.26 -24.18 -16.02
C GLU A 147 -7.20 -25.23 -14.89
N THR A 148 -7.31 -24.83 -13.63
CA THR A 148 -7.31 -25.76 -12.48
C THR A 148 -8.64 -26.52 -12.38
N GLU A 149 -9.76 -25.87 -12.73
CA GLU A 149 -11.08 -26.50 -12.81
C GLU A 149 -11.19 -27.45 -14.01
N SER A 150 -10.69 -27.06 -15.18
CA SER A 150 -10.67 -27.90 -16.39
C SER A 150 -9.85 -29.17 -16.15
N ARG A 151 -8.63 -29.03 -15.62
CA ARG A 151 -7.75 -30.18 -15.35
C ARG A 151 -8.34 -31.14 -14.32
N LYS A 152 -9.08 -30.62 -13.33
CA LYS A 152 -9.80 -31.43 -12.35
C LYS A 152 -10.98 -32.17 -12.99
N ASN A 153 -11.73 -31.53 -13.88
CA ASN A 153 -12.82 -32.18 -14.62
C ASN A 153 -12.29 -33.26 -15.58
N ASP A 154 -11.17 -33.02 -16.26
CA ASP A 154 -10.55 -34.01 -17.16
C ASP A 154 -10.11 -35.26 -16.39
N THR A 155 -9.53 -35.08 -15.19
CA THR A 155 -9.14 -36.22 -14.34
C THR A 155 -10.33 -36.99 -13.78
N ILE A 156 -11.41 -36.29 -13.40
CA ILE A 156 -12.65 -36.94 -12.96
C ILE A 156 -13.29 -37.73 -14.11
N ASN A 157 -13.36 -37.16 -15.31
CA ASN A 157 -13.93 -37.82 -16.48
C ASN A 157 -13.08 -39.02 -16.94
N ALA A 158 -11.75 -38.91 -16.88
CA ALA A 158 -10.86 -40.04 -17.14
C ALA A 158 -11.05 -41.18 -16.13
N ALA A 159 -11.19 -40.86 -14.84
CA ALA A 159 -11.46 -41.85 -13.80
C ALA A 159 -12.84 -42.51 -13.95
N ALA A 160 -13.86 -41.75 -14.35
CA ALA A 160 -15.20 -42.27 -14.60
C ALA A 160 -15.27 -43.19 -15.84
N SER A 161 -14.45 -42.94 -16.86
CA SER A 161 -14.36 -43.83 -18.03
C SER A 161 -13.71 -45.19 -17.73
N PHE A 162 -12.94 -45.29 -16.64
CA PHE A 162 -12.27 -46.54 -16.22
C PHE A 162 -13.16 -47.44 -15.36
N THR A 163 -14.24 -46.91 -14.78
CA THR A 163 -15.12 -47.64 -13.85
C THR A 163 -16.47 -48.04 -14.43
N ALA A 164 -16.73 -47.74 -15.70
CA ALA A 164 -17.94 -48.19 -16.39
C ALA A 164 -17.80 -49.68 -16.78
N PRO A 165 -18.64 -50.60 -16.23
CA PRO A 165 -18.71 -51.95 -16.74
C PRO A 165 -19.40 -51.94 -18.12
N GLU A 166 -18.85 -52.70 -19.08
CA GLU A 166 -19.46 -52.98 -20.39
C GLU A 166 -20.81 -53.71 -20.28
#